data_AF-A0A9P8SM19-F1
#
_entry.id   AF-A0A9P8SM19-F1
#
_cell.length_a   1.000
_cell.length_b   1.000
_cell.length_c   1.000
_cell.angle_alpha   90.00
_cell.angle_beta   90.00
_cell.angle_gamma   90.00
#
_symmetry.space_group_name_H-M   'P 1'
#
loop_
_entity.id
_entity.type
_entity.pdbx_description
1 polymer ?
#
loop_
_entity_poly.entity_id
_entity_poly.type
_entity_poly.pdbx_seq_one_letter_code
_entity_poly.pdbx_strand_id
1 'polypeptide(L)'
;MAFDDDETPLVSGPAPAPAGKDDDGAVMEDALEDGMPDYKLFASMFEKKGVSGKSIRKGEKDFESHGTRAQDNALESSRKAMEEVLGYTRTHRADAWSRGWFFPDWWAQQSADDSRDAWLRHRVVVVEHEKGSWMKDIGRTVPGTKQDQPGVGRLWLLPEEALYLVERGTLDFWWPDVQLQDLEAAYALLVGLDGEQGKTSLPKYQVFAHLKRAGFHVMRAPPESRPAQESPPSPATLWQWLFSLVSWERRPKQNPLGPLVSSGIYRAYGPIYQQLAMLPRHRPMAVPPAASDAPQEPFRVNFHVWKPGGAPFSKKNPPPPHFRIAVADTSNSEVPTLEQMEALLESTPLDPPGEGLQGPGRLYQRIKHGHRNVLVAVVDRGLVNFMRFGEAVFGDEKLYERFDKRGGGGRGVEMKR
;
A
#
# COMPACT_ATOMS: atom_id res chain seq x y z
N MET A 1 38.29 9.21 28.33
CA MET A 1 39.23 10.00 27.53
C MET A 1 38.43 10.69 26.45
N ALA A 2 38.31 12.00 26.56
CA ALA A 2 37.77 12.86 25.51
C ALA A 2 38.79 12.94 24.37
N PHE A 3 38.30 13.01 23.13
CA PHE A 3 39.11 13.36 21.97
C PHE A 3 38.35 14.43 21.20
N ASP A 4 38.89 15.64 21.31
CA ASP A 4 38.60 16.81 20.49
C ASP A 4 39.60 16.88 19.33
N ASP A 5 39.19 17.64 18.31
CA ASP A 5 39.93 18.31 17.24
C ASP A 5 40.38 17.55 15.98
N ASP A 6 39.56 17.74 14.93
CA ASP A 6 39.84 18.35 13.62
C ASP A 6 41.23 18.19 12.96
N GLU A 7 41.21 17.72 11.70
CA GLU A 7 41.75 18.43 10.52
C GLU A 7 41.60 17.56 9.26
N THR A 8 40.82 18.02 8.27
CA THR A 8 40.96 17.58 6.87
C THR A 8 41.21 18.80 5.97
N PRO A 9 42.21 18.78 5.09
CA PRO A 9 42.71 19.98 4.42
C PRO A 9 41.82 20.41 3.24
N LEU A 10 41.56 21.71 3.16
CA LEU A 10 40.98 22.40 2.02
C LEU A 10 41.99 22.44 0.86
N VAL A 11 41.64 21.82 -0.27
CA VAL A 11 42.30 22.06 -1.56
C VAL A 11 41.30 22.78 -2.46
N SER A 12 41.60 24.05 -2.75
CA SER A 12 40.89 24.91 -3.69
C SER A 12 41.36 24.65 -5.13
N GLY A 13 40.41 24.38 -6.04
CA GLY A 13 40.61 24.36 -7.49
C GLY A 13 39.34 24.84 -8.21
N PRO A 14 39.44 25.46 -9.42
CA PRO A 14 38.43 26.36 -9.95
C PRO A 14 37.24 25.63 -10.61
N ALA A 15 36.07 26.26 -10.52
CA ALA A 15 34.82 25.79 -11.11
C ALA A 15 34.79 25.88 -12.64
N PRO A 16 34.09 24.94 -13.30
CA PRO A 16 33.32 25.22 -14.51
C PRO A 16 31.80 24.99 -14.32
N ALA A 17 31.04 25.68 -15.17
CA ALA A 17 29.58 25.92 -15.17
C ALA A 17 28.65 24.67 -15.24
N PRO A 18 27.33 24.82 -14.97
CA PRO A 18 26.47 23.71 -14.58
C PRO A 18 25.87 22.97 -15.79
N ALA A 19 25.94 21.64 -15.76
CA ALA A 19 25.13 20.75 -16.59
C ALA A 19 24.18 19.99 -15.67
N GLY A 20 22.87 20.15 -15.92
CA GLY A 20 21.81 19.63 -15.06
C GLY A 20 21.72 18.10 -15.03
N LYS A 21 21.29 17.60 -13.86
CA LYS A 21 20.47 16.39 -13.71
C LYS A 21 19.97 16.26 -12.26
N ASP A 22 18.65 16.34 -12.13
CA ASP A 22 17.78 15.42 -11.39
C ASP A 22 18.29 14.84 -10.06
N ASP A 23 17.88 15.45 -8.95
CA ASP A 23 17.85 14.83 -7.63
C ASP A 23 16.52 15.14 -6.92
N ASP A 24 15.47 14.44 -7.33
CA ASP A 24 14.12 14.48 -6.73
C ASP A 24 13.91 13.36 -5.69
N GLY A 25 14.98 12.97 -4.99
CA GLY A 25 14.99 11.77 -4.14
C GLY A 25 14.83 11.99 -2.64
N ALA A 26 15.08 13.20 -2.11
CA ALA A 26 15.36 13.36 -0.68
C ALA A 26 14.56 14.45 0.06
N VAL A 27 13.61 15.14 -0.61
CA VAL A 27 12.90 16.30 -0.01
C VAL A 27 11.44 16.00 0.38
N MET A 28 10.93 14.79 0.14
CA MET A 28 9.52 14.45 0.44
C MET A 28 9.26 13.85 1.83
N GLU A 29 10.28 13.59 2.65
CA GLU A 29 10.09 12.87 3.93
C GLU A 29 9.75 13.77 5.14
N ASP A 30 9.82 15.11 5.04
CA ASP A 30 9.69 16.03 6.19
C ASP A 30 8.46 17.00 6.14
N ALA A 31 7.46 16.76 5.27
CA ALA A 31 6.35 17.71 5.07
C ALA A 31 4.99 17.29 5.65
N LEU A 32 4.92 16.24 6.47
CA LEU A 32 3.66 15.76 7.06
C LEU A 32 3.74 15.69 8.59
N GLU A 33 4.04 16.82 9.23
CA GLU A 33 3.80 17.00 10.67
C GLU A 33 2.66 18.00 10.91
N ASP A 34 1.79 17.60 11.85
CA ASP A 34 0.58 18.22 12.37
C ASP A 34 0.49 19.76 12.26
N GLY A 35 -0.57 20.21 11.58
CA GLY A 35 -1.06 21.58 11.64
C GLY A 35 -2.59 21.59 11.55
N MET A 36 -3.24 22.39 12.40
CA MET A 36 -4.68 22.60 12.35
C MET A 36 -5.10 23.08 10.94
N PRO A 37 -6.10 22.46 10.28
CA PRO A 37 -6.50 22.85 8.94
C PRO A 37 -6.95 24.33 8.90
N ASP A 38 -6.37 25.15 8.01
CA ASP A 38 -6.80 26.54 7.82
C ASP A 38 -8.04 26.60 6.90
N TYR A 39 -9.21 26.71 7.51
CA TYR A 39 -10.51 26.71 6.82
C TYR A 39 -10.76 27.94 5.95
N LYS A 40 -9.99 29.02 6.10
CA LYS A 40 -10.12 30.25 5.29
C LYS A 40 -9.70 30.02 3.84
N LEU A 41 -8.71 29.15 3.62
CA LEU A 41 -8.27 28.76 2.28
C LEU A 41 -9.35 27.97 1.54
N PHE A 42 -10.12 27.14 2.24
CA PHE A 42 -11.23 26.38 1.65
C PHE A 42 -12.40 27.27 1.23
N ALA A 43 -12.81 28.23 2.06
CA ALA A 43 -13.87 29.19 1.70
C ALA A 43 -13.51 29.98 0.41
N SER A 44 -12.24 30.38 0.27
CA SER A 44 -11.77 31.08 -0.93
C SER A 44 -11.82 30.25 -2.23
N MET A 45 -11.82 28.91 -2.16
CA MET A 45 -11.96 28.04 -3.33
C MET A 45 -13.38 28.00 -3.89
N PHE A 46 -14.39 28.30 -3.08
CA PHE A 46 -15.79 28.34 -3.51
C PHE A 46 -16.15 29.67 -4.21
N GLU A 47 -15.40 30.75 -3.96
CA GLU A 47 -15.82 32.10 -4.37
C GLU A 47 -15.41 32.53 -5.79
N LYS A 48 -14.37 31.99 -6.46
CA LYS A 48 -14.12 32.30 -7.89
C LYS A 48 -13.03 31.49 -8.61
N LYS A 49 -13.21 31.40 -9.94
CA LYS A 49 -12.26 30.91 -10.97
C LYS A 49 -10.87 31.56 -10.83
N GLY A 50 -9.93 30.77 -10.30
CA GLY A 50 -8.50 30.88 -10.56
C GLY A 50 -7.72 31.89 -9.71
N VAL A 51 -7.00 31.40 -8.70
CA VAL A 51 -5.78 32.02 -8.13
C VAL A 51 -4.95 30.88 -7.52
N SER A 52 -3.83 30.51 -8.14
CA SER A 52 -2.43 30.87 -7.78
C SER A 52 -2.04 30.53 -6.34
N GLY A 53 -1.12 29.55 -6.23
CA GLY A 53 -0.56 29.06 -4.98
C GLY A 53 0.20 30.14 -4.23
N LYS A 54 -0.28 30.49 -3.04
CA LYS A 54 0.56 31.05 -1.99
C LYS A 54 0.80 29.95 -0.97
N SER A 55 2.06 29.56 -0.83
CA SER A 55 2.49 28.60 0.18
C SER A 55 2.35 29.21 1.58
N ILE A 56 1.96 28.34 2.51
CA ILE A 56 1.70 28.62 3.92
C ILE A 56 3.03 28.99 4.59
N ARG A 57 3.05 30.09 5.36
CA ARG A 57 4.18 30.41 6.24
C ARG A 57 3.96 29.78 7.63
N LYS A 58 4.98 29.08 8.10
CA LYS A 58 5.06 28.37 9.39
C LYS A 58 5.18 29.37 10.55
N GLY A 59 4.27 29.25 11.53
CA GLY A 59 4.45 29.68 12.92
C GLY A 59 4.34 31.17 13.22
N GLU A 60 3.21 31.59 13.80
CA GLU A 60 3.18 32.74 14.71
C GLU A 60 2.73 32.19 16.07
N LYS A 61 3.70 31.99 16.96
CA LYS A 61 3.54 31.30 18.25
C LYS A 61 3.52 32.33 19.36
N ASP A 62 2.51 33.20 19.35
CA ASP A 62 2.29 34.22 20.38
C ASP A 62 1.15 33.77 21.31
N PHE A 63 1.51 33.20 22.46
CA PHE A 63 0.58 32.65 23.47
C PHE A 63 0.14 33.68 24.53
N GLU A 64 0.42 34.98 24.33
CA GLU A 64 0.01 36.02 25.27
C GLU A 64 -1.22 36.78 24.77
N SER A 65 -2.18 37.03 25.68
CA SER A 65 -3.39 37.79 25.40
C SER A 65 -3.06 39.27 25.30
N HIS A 66 -2.58 39.72 24.13
CA HIS A 66 -2.42 41.14 23.87
C HIS A 66 -3.80 41.79 23.67
N GLY A 67 -3.98 43.02 24.17
CA GLY A 67 -5.25 43.79 24.17
C GLY A 67 -5.81 44.16 22.79
N THR A 68 -5.28 43.57 21.73
CA THR A 68 -5.79 43.63 20.36
C THR A 68 -6.68 42.42 20.11
N ARG A 69 -7.97 42.61 19.78
CA ARG A 69 -8.95 41.55 19.44
C ARG A 69 -8.61 40.78 18.15
N ALA A 70 -7.37 40.81 17.68
CA ALA A 70 -6.92 40.19 16.44
C ALA A 70 -7.04 38.66 16.50
N GLN A 71 -6.73 38.04 17.66
CA GLN A 71 -6.87 36.59 17.87
C GLN A 71 -8.35 36.17 17.87
N ASP A 72 -9.19 36.87 18.63
CA ASP A 72 -10.64 36.63 18.66
C ASP A 72 -11.26 36.77 17.27
N ASN A 73 -10.90 37.82 16.54
CA ASN A 73 -11.37 38.04 15.17
C ASN A 73 -10.84 36.96 14.21
N ALA A 74 -9.60 36.48 14.40
CA ALA A 74 -9.04 35.39 13.60
C ALA A 74 -9.77 34.06 13.85
N LEU A 75 -10.15 33.80 15.10
CA LEU A 75 -10.89 32.61 15.52
C LEU A 75 -12.35 32.67 15.07
N GLU A 76 -13.03 33.81 15.24
CA GLU A 76 -14.40 34.03 14.74
C GLU A 76 -14.46 33.93 13.22
N SER A 77 -13.49 34.50 12.50
CA SER A 77 -13.43 34.35 11.05
C SER A 77 -13.15 32.91 10.62
N SER A 78 -12.36 32.14 11.38
CA SER A 78 -12.19 30.70 11.13
C SER A 78 -13.49 29.92 11.41
N ARG A 79 -14.22 30.24 12.48
CA ARG A 79 -15.52 29.62 12.79
C ARG A 79 -16.56 29.91 11.71
N LYS A 80 -16.67 31.17 11.28
CA LYS A 80 -17.59 31.56 10.22
C LYS A 80 -17.26 30.89 8.89
N ALA A 81 -15.97 30.80 8.53
CA ALA A 81 -15.55 30.06 7.34
C ALA A 81 -15.90 28.57 7.43
N MET A 82 -15.78 27.96 8.62
CA MET A 82 -16.19 26.57 8.85
C MET A 82 -17.71 26.40 8.70
N GLU A 83 -18.51 27.30 9.29
CA GLU A 83 -19.97 27.29 9.16
C GLU A 83 -20.42 27.45 7.71
N GLU A 84 -19.77 28.31 6.94
CA GLU A 84 -20.04 28.50 5.52
C GLU A 84 -19.69 27.26 4.70
N VAL A 85 -18.55 26.62 4.98
CA VAL A 85 -18.13 25.37 4.34
C VAL A 85 -19.07 24.21 4.70
N LEU A 86 -19.55 24.14 5.95
CA LEU A 86 -20.52 23.13 6.40
C LEU A 86 -21.93 23.40 5.86
N GLY A 87 -22.30 24.67 5.69
CA GLY A 87 -23.58 25.10 5.13
C GLY A 87 -23.67 24.98 3.60
N TYR A 88 -22.55 24.77 2.91
CA TYR A 88 -22.53 24.57 1.47
C TYR A 88 -23.23 23.26 1.09
N THR A 89 -24.42 23.38 0.48
CA THR A 89 -25.13 22.24 -0.09
C THR A 89 -24.47 21.83 -1.41
N ARG A 90 -24.00 20.58 -1.48
CA ARG A 90 -23.38 20.05 -2.70
C ARG A 90 -24.45 19.87 -3.76
N THR A 91 -24.48 20.77 -4.75
CA THR A 91 -25.35 20.63 -5.93
C THR A 91 -24.65 19.86 -7.03
N HIS A 92 -25.36 18.93 -7.68
CA HIS A 92 -24.88 18.23 -8.87
C HIS A 92 -24.56 19.22 -10.00
N ARG A 93 -23.44 19.01 -10.70
CA ARG A 93 -23.12 19.81 -11.89
C ARG A 93 -24.06 19.39 -13.01
N ALA A 94 -24.99 20.26 -13.40
CA ALA A 94 -26.11 19.97 -14.30
C ALA A 94 -25.77 19.20 -15.60
N ASP A 95 -24.53 19.28 -16.10
CA ASP A 95 -24.11 18.68 -17.37
C ASP A 95 -23.20 17.42 -17.23
N ALA A 96 -22.91 16.97 -16.01
CA ALA A 96 -21.89 15.93 -15.79
C ALA A 96 -22.22 14.88 -14.71
N TRP A 97 -23.51 14.69 -14.41
CA TRP A 97 -23.97 13.66 -13.48
C TRP A 97 -24.61 12.48 -14.20
N SER A 98 -24.48 11.30 -13.59
CA SER A 98 -25.13 10.06 -14.04
C SER A 98 -26.09 9.58 -12.96
N ARG A 99 -27.20 8.94 -13.34
CA ARG A 99 -28.10 8.27 -12.38
C ARG A 99 -27.58 6.89 -12.05
N GLY A 100 -27.53 6.59 -10.75
CA GLY A 100 -27.20 5.28 -10.20
C GLY A 100 -28.40 4.69 -9.47
N TRP A 101 -28.89 3.54 -9.92
CA TRP A 101 -30.03 2.83 -9.36
C TRP A 101 -29.56 1.73 -8.41
N PHE A 102 -30.01 1.73 -7.16
CA PHE A 102 -29.61 0.74 -6.15
C PHE A 102 -30.52 -0.50 -6.18
N PHE A 103 -29.91 -1.67 -6.31
CA PHE A 103 -30.55 -2.98 -6.34
C PHE A 103 -29.78 -3.99 -5.48
N PRO A 104 -30.01 -4.03 -4.15
CA PRO A 104 -29.28 -4.92 -3.25
C PRO A 104 -29.55 -6.41 -3.53
N ASP A 105 -30.81 -6.75 -3.84
CA ASP A 105 -31.25 -8.15 -3.96
C ASP A 105 -31.26 -8.67 -5.40
N TRP A 106 -30.70 -7.91 -6.35
CA TRP A 106 -30.69 -8.26 -7.78
C TRP A 106 -30.12 -9.66 -8.06
N TRP A 107 -29.09 -10.03 -7.32
CA TRP A 107 -28.37 -11.29 -7.49
C TRP A 107 -29.01 -12.47 -6.77
N ALA A 108 -29.96 -12.24 -5.86
CA ALA A 108 -30.60 -13.31 -5.09
C ALA A 108 -31.39 -14.27 -5.99
N GLN A 109 -31.94 -13.76 -7.10
CA GLN A 109 -32.76 -14.51 -8.04
C GLN A 109 -31.97 -15.13 -9.20
N GLN A 110 -30.66 -14.86 -9.28
CA GLN A 110 -29.79 -15.32 -10.36
C GLN A 110 -28.95 -16.51 -9.91
N SER A 111 -28.87 -17.54 -10.76
CA SER A 111 -27.99 -18.69 -10.53
C SER A 111 -26.54 -18.23 -10.40
N ALA A 112 -25.73 -19.01 -9.67
CA ALA A 112 -24.28 -18.78 -9.61
C ALA A 112 -23.71 -18.91 -11.02
N ASP A 113 -23.49 -17.78 -11.68
CA ASP A 113 -22.81 -17.72 -12.96
C ASP A 113 -21.31 -17.77 -12.70
N ASP A 114 -20.57 -18.58 -13.47
CA ASP A 114 -19.10 -18.65 -13.50
C ASP A 114 -18.53 -17.39 -14.18
N SER A 115 -18.96 -16.24 -13.70
CA SER A 115 -18.55 -14.95 -14.21
C SER A 115 -17.08 -14.73 -13.90
N ARG A 116 -16.35 -14.19 -14.88
CA ARG A 116 -14.93 -13.79 -14.72
C ARG A 116 -14.73 -12.72 -13.64
N ASP A 117 -15.81 -12.07 -13.18
CA ASP A 117 -15.76 -11.08 -12.11
C ASP A 117 -16.10 -11.71 -10.76
N ALA A 118 -15.08 -11.99 -9.94
CA ALA A 118 -15.25 -12.59 -8.61
C ALA A 118 -16.13 -11.75 -7.66
N TRP A 119 -16.29 -10.45 -7.94
CA TRP A 119 -17.10 -9.53 -7.15
C TRP A 119 -18.46 -9.19 -7.77
N LEU A 120 -18.91 -9.92 -8.81
CA LEU A 120 -20.15 -9.62 -9.54
C LEU A 120 -21.34 -9.40 -8.58
N ARG A 121 -21.52 -10.33 -7.63
CA ARG A 121 -22.63 -10.33 -6.66
C ARG A 121 -22.58 -9.19 -5.64
N HIS A 122 -21.42 -8.56 -5.46
CA HIS A 122 -21.25 -7.42 -4.56
C HIS A 122 -21.53 -6.09 -5.25
N ARG A 123 -21.75 -6.08 -6.57
CA ARG A 123 -22.12 -4.87 -7.29
C ARG A 123 -23.62 -4.65 -7.17
N VAL A 124 -24.02 -3.49 -6.66
CA VAL A 124 -25.41 -3.23 -6.26
C VAL A 124 -25.98 -1.96 -6.87
N VAL A 125 -25.16 -1.16 -7.56
CA VAL A 125 -25.63 0.09 -8.18
C VAL A 125 -25.44 0.03 -9.69
N VAL A 126 -26.51 0.25 -10.45
CA VAL A 126 -26.51 0.28 -11.91
C VAL A 126 -26.47 1.71 -12.40
N VAL A 127 -25.55 2.02 -13.30
CA VAL A 127 -25.46 3.36 -13.91
C VAL A 127 -26.29 3.42 -15.19
N GLU A 128 -27.19 4.40 -15.27
CA GLU A 128 -28.07 4.59 -16.42
C GLU A 128 -27.32 5.08 -17.67
N HIS A 129 -26.44 6.07 -17.46
CA HIS A 129 -25.65 6.70 -18.51
C HIS A 129 -24.15 6.67 -18.16
N GLU A 130 -23.36 6.06 -19.03
CA GLU A 130 -21.90 6.00 -18.92
C GLU A 130 -21.29 7.31 -19.43
N LYS A 131 -21.26 8.35 -18.60
CA LYS A 131 -20.63 9.66 -18.90
C LYS A 131 -19.49 9.97 -17.96
N GLY A 132 -18.29 10.23 -18.49
CA GLY A 132 -17.15 10.78 -17.74
C GLY A 132 -15.87 9.94 -17.77
N SER A 133 -14.76 10.54 -17.33
CA SER A 133 -13.43 9.89 -17.32
C SER A 133 -13.18 8.98 -16.10
N TRP A 134 -14.12 8.90 -15.16
CA TRP A 134 -13.98 8.12 -13.91
C TRP A 134 -14.09 6.60 -14.13
N MET A 135 -14.64 6.16 -15.26
CA MET A 135 -14.80 4.75 -15.62
C MET A 135 -13.50 4.01 -15.92
N LYS A 136 -12.33 4.67 -15.87
CA LYS A 136 -11.03 4.03 -16.17
C LYS A 136 -10.71 2.89 -15.22
N ASP A 137 -11.13 2.98 -13.96
CA ASP A 137 -10.91 1.96 -12.93
C ASP A 137 -12.15 1.67 -12.07
N ILE A 138 -13.24 2.43 -12.26
CA ILE A 138 -14.51 2.24 -11.56
C ILE A 138 -15.51 1.46 -12.41
N GLY A 139 -16.21 0.52 -11.78
CA GLY A 139 -17.36 -0.19 -12.33
C GLY A 139 -16.98 -1.27 -13.36
N ARG A 140 -17.86 -2.26 -13.52
CA ARG A 140 -17.75 -3.28 -14.57
C ARG A 140 -19.09 -3.48 -15.25
N THR A 141 -19.04 -3.63 -16.58
CA THR A 141 -20.21 -3.98 -17.37
C THR A 141 -20.50 -5.46 -17.19
N VAL A 142 -21.73 -5.79 -16.82
CA VAL A 142 -22.13 -7.19 -16.64
C VAL A 142 -22.38 -7.80 -18.02
N PRO A 143 -21.60 -8.83 -18.42
CA PRO A 143 -21.87 -9.55 -19.65
C PRO A 143 -23.14 -10.38 -19.48
N GLY A 144 -23.99 -10.44 -20.49
CA GLY A 144 -25.15 -11.32 -20.47
C GLY A 144 -25.50 -11.83 -21.85
N THR A 145 -25.92 -13.10 -21.90
CA THR A 145 -26.23 -13.84 -23.12
C THR A 145 -27.65 -13.57 -23.62
N LYS A 146 -28.53 -13.08 -22.73
CA LYS A 146 -29.92 -12.72 -23.03
C LYS A 146 -30.05 -11.21 -22.92
N GLN A 147 -30.10 -10.54 -24.07
CA GLN A 147 -30.14 -9.07 -24.17
C GLN A 147 -31.41 -8.44 -23.56
N ASP A 148 -32.44 -9.24 -23.30
CA ASP A 148 -33.73 -8.82 -22.73
C ASP A 148 -33.77 -8.72 -21.19
N GLN A 149 -32.71 -9.10 -20.47
CA GLN A 149 -32.70 -8.95 -19.01
C GLN A 149 -32.32 -7.51 -18.60
N PRO A 150 -33.08 -6.87 -17.67
CA PRO A 150 -32.73 -5.54 -17.18
C PRO A 150 -31.32 -5.55 -16.57
N GLY A 151 -30.53 -4.49 -16.76
CA GLY A 151 -29.18 -4.39 -16.17
C GLY A 151 -28.07 -5.17 -16.90
N VAL A 152 -28.39 -6.06 -17.84
CA VAL A 152 -27.38 -6.66 -18.74
C VAL A 152 -26.82 -5.61 -19.69
N GLY A 153 -25.50 -5.63 -19.91
CA GLY A 153 -24.84 -4.63 -20.76
C GLY A 153 -24.77 -3.23 -20.15
N ARG A 154 -25.15 -3.07 -18.87
CA ARG A 154 -25.00 -1.84 -18.10
C ARG A 154 -23.78 -1.90 -17.18
N LEU A 155 -23.26 -0.73 -16.81
CA LEU A 155 -22.19 -0.60 -15.82
C LEU A 155 -22.73 -0.77 -14.40
N TRP A 156 -22.15 -1.72 -13.67
CA TRP A 156 -22.46 -1.98 -12.27
C TRP A 156 -21.29 -1.56 -11.36
N LEU A 157 -21.62 -0.89 -10.26
CA LEU A 157 -20.66 -0.37 -9.27
C LEU A 157 -20.69 -1.20 -7.99
N LEU A 158 -19.52 -1.33 -7.38
CA LEU A 158 -19.36 -1.76 -5.99
C LEU A 158 -19.84 -0.65 -5.02
N PRO A 159 -20.15 -0.98 -3.77
CA PRO A 159 -20.62 0.00 -2.78
C PRO A 159 -19.65 1.16 -2.55
N GLU A 160 -18.34 0.90 -2.42
CA GLU A 160 -17.31 1.94 -2.26
C GLU A 160 -17.15 2.81 -3.51
N GLU A 161 -17.33 2.23 -4.70
CA GLU A 161 -17.29 2.95 -5.97
C GLU A 161 -18.48 3.90 -6.09
N ALA A 162 -19.67 3.41 -5.79
CA ALA A 162 -20.90 4.19 -5.83
C ALA A 162 -20.87 5.31 -4.79
N LEU A 163 -20.54 5.00 -3.53
CA LEU A 163 -20.48 5.98 -2.45
C LEU A 163 -19.48 7.09 -2.75
N TYR A 164 -18.32 6.75 -3.33
CA TYR A 164 -17.33 7.73 -3.77
C TYR A 164 -17.86 8.67 -4.86
N LEU A 165 -18.58 8.14 -5.85
CA LEU A 165 -19.16 8.96 -6.91
C LEU A 165 -20.31 9.85 -6.43
N VAL A 166 -21.10 9.38 -5.47
CA VAL A 166 -22.16 10.16 -4.79
C VAL A 166 -21.53 11.32 -4.01
N GLU A 167 -20.52 11.04 -3.18
CA GLU A 167 -19.79 12.07 -2.45
C GLU A 167 -19.20 13.17 -3.35
N ARG A 168 -18.69 12.76 -4.51
CA ARG A 168 -18.11 13.66 -5.52
C ARG A 168 -19.15 14.46 -6.29
N GLY A 169 -20.45 14.17 -6.13
CA GLY A 169 -21.55 14.79 -6.87
C GLY A 169 -21.60 14.38 -8.35
N THR A 170 -20.95 13.27 -8.71
CA THR A 170 -20.91 12.73 -10.08
C THR A 170 -22.00 11.68 -10.34
N LEU A 171 -22.56 11.12 -9.28
CA LEU A 171 -23.64 10.13 -9.35
C LEU A 171 -24.82 10.62 -8.49
N ASP A 172 -26.01 10.67 -9.07
CA ASP A 172 -27.26 10.85 -8.35
C ASP A 172 -27.75 9.47 -7.92
N PHE A 173 -28.00 9.29 -6.63
CA PHE A 173 -28.36 7.99 -6.07
C PHE A 173 -29.89 7.83 -6.02
N TRP A 174 -30.39 6.73 -6.59
CA TRP A 174 -31.82 6.45 -6.71
C TRP A 174 -32.15 5.10 -6.09
N TRP A 175 -33.17 5.08 -5.25
CA TRP A 175 -33.96 3.90 -4.93
C TRP A 175 -35.12 3.83 -5.95
N PRO A 176 -35.62 2.66 -6.36
CA PRO A 176 -36.54 2.47 -7.50
C PRO A 176 -37.64 3.53 -7.70
N ASP A 177 -38.23 4.05 -6.62
CA ASP A 177 -39.29 5.06 -6.71
C ASP A 177 -38.94 6.40 -6.03
N VAL A 178 -37.74 6.52 -5.43
CA VAL A 178 -37.36 7.68 -4.60
C VAL A 178 -35.93 8.12 -4.92
N GLN A 179 -35.79 9.40 -5.29
CA GLN A 179 -34.48 10.04 -5.36
C GLN A 179 -33.93 10.18 -3.93
N LEU A 180 -32.78 9.56 -3.66
CA LEU A 180 -32.07 9.72 -2.41
C LEU A 180 -31.16 10.94 -2.55
N GLN A 181 -31.72 12.11 -2.25
CA GLN A 181 -31.00 13.38 -2.34
C GLN A 181 -29.92 13.52 -1.25
N ASP A 182 -30.07 12.78 -0.15
CA ASP A 182 -29.21 12.88 1.02
C ASP A 182 -28.02 11.92 0.94
N LEU A 183 -26.82 12.44 1.19
CA LEU A 183 -25.59 11.66 1.22
C LEU A 183 -25.63 10.61 2.34
N GLU A 184 -26.24 10.97 3.47
CA GLU A 184 -26.41 10.14 4.65
C GLU A 184 -27.19 8.86 4.32
N ALA A 185 -28.17 8.94 3.42
CA ALA A 185 -28.93 7.77 2.97
C ALA A 185 -28.04 6.80 2.18
N ALA A 186 -27.14 7.31 1.33
CA ALA A 186 -26.18 6.46 0.62
C ALA A 186 -25.22 5.76 1.58
N TYR A 187 -24.75 6.45 2.63
CA TYR A 187 -23.95 5.84 3.68
C TYR A 187 -24.72 4.74 4.41
N ALA A 188 -25.97 4.99 4.81
CA ALA A 188 -26.78 4.01 5.53
C ALA A 188 -27.04 2.73 4.70
N LEU A 189 -27.12 2.84 3.38
CA LEU A 189 -27.41 1.71 2.49
C LEU A 189 -26.15 0.95 2.05
N LEU A 190 -25.04 1.64 1.82
CA LEU A 190 -23.82 1.06 1.24
C LEU A 190 -22.74 0.73 2.28
N VAL A 191 -22.81 1.32 3.48
CA VAL A 191 -21.87 1.03 4.57
C VAL A 191 -22.45 -0.03 5.50
N GLY A 192 -21.63 -1.04 5.84
CA GLY A 192 -22.02 -2.14 6.73
C GLY A 192 -20.82 -2.84 7.36
N LEU A 193 -21.02 -4.04 7.88
CA LEU A 193 -19.94 -4.85 8.42
C LEU A 193 -19.15 -5.55 7.31
N ASP A 194 -17.91 -5.91 7.63
CA ASP A 194 -17.09 -6.69 6.72
C ASP A 194 -17.71 -8.05 6.41
N GLY A 195 -17.76 -8.39 5.12
CA GLY A 195 -18.36 -9.63 4.63
C GLY A 195 -19.82 -9.52 4.20
N GLU A 196 -20.52 -8.43 4.54
CA GLU A 196 -21.87 -8.18 4.04
C GLU A 196 -21.87 -7.99 2.51
N GLN A 197 -22.71 -8.76 1.82
CA GLN A 197 -22.84 -8.65 0.38
C GLN A 197 -23.42 -7.27 0.01
N GLY A 198 -22.84 -6.65 -1.02
CA GLY A 198 -23.32 -5.34 -1.49
C GLY A 198 -22.99 -4.16 -0.58
N LYS A 199 -22.23 -4.37 0.50
CA LYS A 199 -21.76 -3.30 1.38
C LYS A 199 -20.25 -3.26 1.49
N THR A 200 -19.76 -2.16 2.06
CA THR A 200 -18.36 -1.94 2.39
C THR A 200 -18.26 -1.41 3.81
N SER A 201 -17.19 -1.74 4.55
CA SER A 201 -16.99 -1.13 5.87
C SER A 201 -16.50 0.31 5.74
N LEU A 202 -16.81 1.13 6.74
CA LEU A 202 -16.42 2.54 6.75
C LEU A 202 -14.91 2.74 6.61
N PRO A 203 -14.03 1.98 7.32
CA PRO A 203 -12.58 2.10 7.16
C PRO A 203 -12.11 1.78 5.74
N LYS A 204 -12.64 0.71 5.12
CA LYS A 204 -12.29 0.34 3.73
C LYS A 204 -12.70 1.42 2.75
N TYR A 205 -13.88 2.01 2.95
CA TYR A 205 -14.32 3.14 2.16
C TYR A 205 -13.43 4.37 2.33
N GLN A 206 -13.04 4.71 3.56
CA GLN A 206 -12.14 5.83 3.83
C GLN A 206 -10.78 5.67 3.12
N VAL A 207 -10.21 4.46 3.17
CA VAL A 207 -8.97 4.13 2.46
C VAL A 207 -9.16 4.23 0.94
N PHE A 208 -10.25 3.65 0.40
CA PHE A 208 -10.58 3.75 -1.02
C PHE A 208 -10.68 5.21 -1.47
N ALA A 209 -11.48 6.01 -0.77
CA ALA A 209 -11.69 7.41 -1.09
C ALA A 209 -10.40 8.24 -0.97
N HIS A 210 -9.55 7.96 0.04
CA HIS A 210 -8.25 8.59 0.19
C HIS A 210 -7.35 8.33 -1.03
N LEU A 211 -7.19 7.07 -1.42
CA LEU A 211 -6.37 6.67 -2.58
C LEU A 211 -6.93 7.22 -3.90
N LYS A 212 -8.25 7.22 -4.06
CA LYS A 212 -8.91 7.78 -5.24
C LYS A 212 -8.71 9.29 -5.35
N ARG A 213 -8.79 10.03 -4.24
CA ARG A 213 -8.52 11.48 -4.22
C ARG A 213 -7.06 11.80 -4.49
N ALA A 214 -6.13 10.93 -4.07
CA ALA A 214 -4.72 11.03 -4.41
C ALA A 214 -4.39 10.68 -5.88
N GLY A 215 -5.39 10.27 -6.67
CA GLY A 215 -5.25 10.04 -8.11
C GLY A 215 -4.78 8.64 -8.51
N PHE A 216 -4.76 7.69 -7.58
CA PHE A 216 -4.43 6.30 -7.90
C PHE A 216 -5.58 5.60 -8.62
N HIS A 217 -5.23 4.56 -9.38
CA HIS A 217 -6.20 3.56 -9.80
C HIS A 217 -6.35 2.53 -8.68
N VAL A 218 -7.58 2.24 -8.28
CA VAL A 218 -7.88 1.35 -7.14
C VAL A 218 -8.92 0.34 -7.55
N MET A 219 -8.65 -0.94 -7.31
CA MET A 219 -9.62 -2.02 -7.48
C MET A 219 -9.66 -2.89 -6.24
N ARG A 220 -10.84 -3.41 -5.91
CA ARG A 220 -10.99 -4.43 -4.87
C ARG A 220 -10.20 -5.69 -5.28
N ALA A 221 -9.35 -6.18 -4.39
CA ALA A 221 -8.58 -7.40 -4.61
C ALA A 221 -9.55 -8.59 -4.72
N PRO A 222 -9.35 -9.55 -5.65
CA PRO A 222 -10.20 -10.73 -5.72
C PRO A 222 -10.11 -11.53 -4.40
N PRO A 223 -11.18 -12.25 -4.01
CA PRO A 223 -11.08 -13.19 -2.90
C PRO A 223 -9.98 -14.19 -3.23
N GLU A 224 -9.14 -14.51 -2.24
CA GLU A 224 -8.04 -15.44 -2.44
C GLU A 224 -8.59 -16.82 -2.78
N SER A 225 -8.39 -17.25 -4.02
CA SER A 225 -8.47 -18.67 -4.34
C SER A 225 -7.21 -19.29 -3.77
N ARG A 226 -7.33 -20.19 -2.78
CA ARG A 226 -6.24 -21.14 -2.50
C ARG A 226 -5.79 -21.66 -3.85
N PRO A 227 -4.49 -21.60 -4.21
CA PRO A 227 -4.04 -22.32 -5.37
C PRO A 227 -4.55 -23.74 -5.18
N ALA A 228 -5.40 -24.21 -6.11
CA ALA A 228 -5.75 -25.62 -6.16
C ALA A 228 -4.43 -26.34 -6.08
N GLN A 229 -4.26 -27.22 -5.07
CA GLN A 229 -3.04 -28.01 -4.88
C GLN A 229 -2.45 -28.31 -6.24
N GLU A 230 -1.39 -27.61 -6.62
CA GLU A 230 -0.66 -27.99 -7.81
C GLU A 230 -0.30 -29.44 -7.56
N SER A 231 -0.76 -30.32 -8.46
CA SER A 231 -0.40 -31.72 -8.46
C SER A 231 1.08 -31.84 -8.10
N PRO A 232 1.46 -32.79 -7.23
CA PRO A 232 2.81 -32.87 -6.70
C PRO A 232 3.81 -32.69 -7.84
N PRO A 233 4.88 -31.89 -7.64
CA PRO A 233 5.84 -31.63 -8.70
C PRO A 233 6.24 -32.97 -9.29
N SER A 234 6.25 -33.07 -10.62
CA SER A 234 6.74 -34.25 -11.34
C SER A 234 8.02 -34.74 -10.65
N PRO A 235 8.12 -36.02 -10.28
CA PRO A 235 9.20 -36.52 -9.45
C PRO A 235 10.53 -36.03 -10.03
N ALA A 236 11.30 -35.35 -9.21
CA ALA A 236 12.59 -34.81 -9.58
C ALA A 236 13.35 -35.87 -10.39
N THR A 237 13.81 -35.49 -11.58
CA THR A 237 14.54 -36.43 -12.45
C THR A 237 15.73 -36.97 -11.66
N LEU A 238 16.15 -38.23 -11.84
CA LEU A 238 17.30 -38.83 -11.15
C LEU A 238 18.55 -37.93 -11.15
N TRP A 239 18.71 -37.10 -12.18
CA TRP A 239 19.73 -36.06 -12.26
C TRP A 239 19.53 -34.91 -11.25
N GLN A 240 18.32 -34.39 -11.04
CA GLN A 240 18.04 -33.41 -9.98
C GLN A 240 18.30 -33.99 -8.59
N TRP A 241 18.00 -35.28 -8.36
CA TRP A 241 18.39 -35.97 -7.12
C TRP A 241 19.91 -36.13 -7.01
N LEU A 242 20.59 -36.54 -8.08
CA LEU A 242 22.06 -36.66 -8.12
C LEU A 242 22.75 -35.29 -7.93
N PHE A 243 22.18 -34.22 -8.49
CA PHE A 243 22.65 -32.85 -8.28
C PHE A 243 22.24 -32.28 -6.93
N SER A 244 21.21 -32.82 -6.25
CA SER A 244 20.92 -32.51 -4.85
C SER A 244 21.86 -33.24 -3.87
N LEU A 245 22.42 -34.38 -4.28
CA LEU A 245 23.53 -35.02 -3.57
C LEU A 245 24.86 -34.29 -3.78
N VAL A 246 24.96 -33.53 -4.87
CA VAL A 246 26.08 -32.64 -5.20
C VAL A 246 25.73 -31.17 -4.96
N SER A 247 24.61 -30.85 -4.30
CA SER A 247 24.46 -29.55 -3.65
C SER A 247 25.37 -29.55 -2.44
N TRP A 248 26.61 -29.20 -2.74
CA TRP A 248 27.67 -28.85 -1.85
C TRP A 248 27.27 -27.59 -1.08
N GLU A 249 26.20 -27.67 -0.30
CA GLU A 249 26.10 -26.88 0.92
C GLU A 249 27.20 -27.41 1.81
N ARG A 250 28.40 -26.81 1.71
CA ARG A 250 29.39 -26.84 2.79
C ARG A 250 28.75 -26.19 4.02
N ARG A 251 27.84 -26.90 4.69
CA ARG A 251 27.59 -26.65 6.10
C ARG A 251 28.88 -27.06 6.79
N PRO A 252 29.64 -26.13 7.38
CA PRO A 252 30.81 -26.52 8.14
C PRO A 252 30.38 -27.54 9.19
N LYS A 253 31.15 -28.61 9.36
CA LYS A 253 30.92 -29.64 10.38
C LYS A 253 30.77 -28.93 11.73
N GLN A 254 29.56 -28.90 12.26
CA GLN A 254 29.30 -28.37 13.59
C GLN A 254 29.86 -29.36 14.60
N ASN A 255 30.74 -28.91 15.48
CA ASN A 255 31.21 -29.72 16.59
C ASN A 255 30.14 -29.64 17.70
N PRO A 256 29.50 -30.76 18.09
CA PRO A 256 28.43 -30.75 19.09
C PRO A 256 28.95 -30.42 20.50
N LEU A 257 30.27 -30.49 20.71
CA LEU A 257 30.94 -30.24 21.98
C LEU A 257 32.17 -29.36 21.70
N GLY A 258 32.29 -28.23 22.42
CA GLY A 258 33.42 -27.30 22.32
C GLY A 258 33.00 -25.85 22.05
N PRO A 259 33.97 -24.93 21.84
CA PRO A 259 33.69 -23.55 21.50
C PRO A 259 33.00 -23.44 20.14
N LEU A 260 32.07 -22.48 20.02
CA LEU A 260 31.25 -22.23 18.83
C LEU A 260 32.07 -21.97 17.57
N VAL A 261 33.26 -21.42 17.75
CA VAL A 261 34.28 -21.28 16.70
C VAL A 261 35.42 -22.21 17.08
N SER A 262 35.72 -23.16 16.21
CA SER A 262 36.85 -24.07 16.37
C SER A 262 38.16 -23.29 16.50
N SER A 263 39.02 -23.70 17.42
CA SER A 263 40.34 -23.08 17.59
C SER A 263 41.21 -23.37 16.36
N GLY A 264 41.72 -22.32 15.72
CA GLY A 264 42.48 -22.44 14.48
C GLY A 264 42.86 -21.09 13.89
N ILE A 265 43.69 -21.12 12.85
CA ILE A 265 44.12 -19.91 12.14
C ILE A 265 43.10 -19.61 11.03
N TYR A 266 42.42 -18.48 11.16
CA TYR A 266 41.47 -17.98 10.17
C TYR A 266 42.11 -16.87 9.34
N ARG A 267 42.06 -17.01 8.00
CA ARG A 267 42.58 -16.01 7.05
C ARG A 267 41.49 -15.13 6.44
N ALA A 268 40.24 -15.45 6.74
CA ALA A 268 39.04 -14.79 6.26
C ALA A 268 37.97 -14.88 7.35
N TYR A 269 37.06 -13.93 7.38
CA TYR A 269 35.92 -13.89 8.30
C TYR A 269 34.84 -14.89 7.90
N GLY A 270 34.72 -15.24 6.61
CA GLY A 270 33.73 -16.20 6.11
C GLY A 270 33.62 -17.51 6.91
N PRO A 271 34.70 -18.28 7.10
CA PRO A 271 34.68 -19.52 7.86
C PRO A 271 34.28 -19.37 9.34
N ILE A 272 34.53 -18.19 9.94
CA ILE A 272 34.15 -17.89 11.32
C ILE A 272 32.63 -17.67 11.39
N TYR A 273 32.09 -16.78 10.54
CA TYR A 273 30.66 -16.48 10.52
C TYR A 273 29.79 -17.66 10.07
N GLN A 274 30.34 -18.58 9.28
CA GLN A 274 29.66 -19.84 8.95
C GLN A 274 29.55 -20.78 10.16
N GLN A 275 30.53 -20.81 11.05
CA GLN A 275 30.45 -21.59 12.31
C GLN A 275 29.50 -20.95 13.32
N LEU A 276 29.42 -19.61 13.34
CA LEU A 276 28.47 -18.87 14.17
C LEU A 276 27.02 -18.91 13.66
N ALA A 277 26.76 -19.42 12.45
CA ALA A 277 25.42 -19.53 11.87
C ALA A 277 24.64 -20.72 12.47
N MET A 278 24.30 -20.63 13.76
CA MET A 278 23.60 -21.70 14.50
C MET A 278 22.10 -21.75 14.20
N LEU A 279 21.46 -20.59 14.11
CA LEU A 279 20.02 -20.49 13.89
C LEU A 279 19.71 -20.62 12.40
N PRO A 280 18.70 -21.43 12.02
CA PRO A 280 18.13 -21.39 10.69
C PRO A 280 17.72 -19.96 10.35
N ARG A 281 18.12 -19.51 9.17
CA ARG A 281 17.76 -18.18 8.67
C ARG A 281 16.52 -18.31 7.82
N HIS A 282 15.58 -17.40 8.02
CA HIS A 282 14.38 -17.33 7.19
C HIS A 282 14.76 -17.16 5.71
N ARG A 283 14.10 -17.92 4.84
CA ARG A 283 14.22 -17.79 3.39
C ARG A 283 12.83 -17.85 2.75
N PRO A 284 12.48 -16.83 1.95
CA PRO A 284 11.19 -16.79 1.28
C PRO A 284 11.10 -17.96 0.31
N MET A 285 10.13 -18.83 0.54
CA MET A 285 9.83 -19.91 -0.39
C MET A 285 8.89 -19.39 -1.48
N ALA A 286 9.12 -19.85 -2.72
CA ALA A 286 8.22 -19.52 -3.83
C ALA A 286 6.83 -20.14 -3.64
N VAL A 287 6.77 -21.31 -2.98
CA VAL A 287 5.53 -21.97 -2.59
C VAL A 287 5.48 -21.96 -1.05
N PRO A 288 4.43 -21.39 -0.43
CA PRO A 288 4.27 -21.42 1.01
C PRO A 288 4.21 -22.87 1.51
N PRO A 289 4.71 -23.17 2.72
CA PRO A 289 4.47 -24.47 3.34
C PRO A 289 2.96 -24.70 3.47
N ALA A 290 2.48 -25.91 3.18
CA ALA A 290 1.06 -26.26 3.16
C ALA A 290 0.30 -26.04 4.49
N ALA A 291 0.98 -25.62 5.55
CA ALA A 291 0.48 -25.39 6.90
C ALA A 291 0.16 -23.92 7.21
N SER A 292 0.37 -22.96 6.28
CA SER A 292 0.05 -21.56 6.52
C SER A 292 -1.46 -21.34 6.57
N ASP A 293 -1.95 -20.70 7.64
CA ASP A 293 -3.35 -20.28 7.74
C ASP A 293 -3.68 -19.25 6.65
N ALA A 294 -4.94 -19.24 6.20
CA ALA A 294 -5.39 -18.22 5.25
C ALA A 294 -5.44 -16.85 5.94
N PRO A 295 -5.07 -15.76 5.26
CA PRO A 295 -5.13 -14.43 5.84
C PRO A 295 -6.57 -14.04 6.16
N GLN A 296 -6.78 -13.53 7.37
CA GLN A 296 -8.09 -13.18 7.91
C GLN A 296 -8.25 -11.67 8.03
N GLU A 297 -9.50 -11.19 8.11
CA GLU A 297 -9.74 -9.78 8.45
C GLU A 297 -9.18 -9.50 9.87
N PRO A 298 -8.57 -8.33 10.10
CA PRO A 298 -8.38 -7.21 9.16
C PRO A 298 -7.10 -7.33 8.29
N PHE A 299 -6.21 -8.27 8.60
CA PHE A 299 -4.90 -8.42 7.95
C PHE A 299 -4.96 -9.32 6.70
N ARG A 300 -5.75 -8.90 5.72
CA ARG A 300 -5.77 -9.50 4.37
C ARG A 300 -5.81 -8.42 3.29
N VAL A 301 -5.34 -8.73 2.08
CA VAL A 301 -5.33 -7.76 0.99
C VAL A 301 -6.76 -7.44 0.55
N ASN A 302 -7.20 -6.20 0.73
CA ASN A 302 -8.53 -5.73 0.30
C ASN A 302 -8.48 -4.95 -1.01
N PHE A 303 -7.39 -4.22 -1.28
CA PHE A 303 -7.26 -3.38 -2.47
C PHE A 303 -5.95 -3.62 -3.21
N HIS A 304 -6.05 -3.59 -4.54
CA HIS A 304 -4.94 -3.49 -5.47
C HIS A 304 -4.88 -2.06 -6.01
N VAL A 305 -3.68 -1.48 -6.02
CA VAL A 305 -3.49 -0.06 -6.36
C VAL A 305 -2.39 0.12 -7.40
N TRP A 306 -2.64 1.02 -8.36
CA TRP A 306 -1.70 1.39 -9.41
C TRP A 306 -1.46 2.90 -9.45
N LYS A 307 -0.20 3.28 -9.64
CA LYS A 307 0.21 4.68 -9.80
C LYS A 307 -0.36 5.28 -11.09
N PRO A 308 -0.77 6.56 -11.08
CA PRO A 308 -1.09 7.27 -12.32
C PRO A 308 0.18 7.52 -13.13
N GLY A 309 0.08 7.50 -14.46
CA GLY A 309 1.20 7.88 -15.35
C GLY A 309 2.19 6.76 -15.71
N GLY A 310 1.90 5.50 -15.36
CA GLY A 310 2.68 4.33 -15.76
C GLY A 310 2.23 3.69 -17.08
N ALA A 311 2.44 2.37 -17.19
CA ALA A 311 1.93 1.55 -18.29
C ALA A 311 0.42 1.75 -18.50
N PRO A 312 -0.09 1.58 -19.74
CA PRO A 312 -1.52 1.74 -20.02
C PRO A 312 -2.36 0.83 -19.12
N PHE A 313 -3.22 1.44 -18.31
CA PHE A 313 -4.07 0.72 -17.37
C PHE A 313 -5.34 0.21 -18.06
N SER A 314 -5.72 -1.05 -17.79
CA SER A 314 -6.95 -1.67 -18.29
C SER A 314 -7.68 -2.38 -17.16
N LYS A 315 -8.97 -2.09 -16.97
CA LYS A 315 -9.82 -2.77 -15.95
C LYS A 315 -9.97 -4.27 -16.18
N LYS A 316 -9.92 -4.70 -17.44
CA LYS A 316 -10.18 -6.08 -17.85
C LYS A 316 -8.96 -6.95 -17.56
N ASN A 317 -7.79 -6.48 -17.96
CA ASN A 317 -6.50 -7.13 -17.75
C ASN A 317 -5.53 -6.10 -17.16
N PRO A 318 -5.64 -5.79 -15.86
CA PRO A 318 -4.76 -4.82 -15.23
C PRO A 318 -3.33 -5.39 -15.17
N PRO A 319 -2.30 -4.55 -15.28
CA PRO A 319 -0.92 -4.98 -15.00
C PRO A 319 -0.77 -5.37 -13.52
N PRO A 320 0.37 -5.95 -13.10
CA PRO A 320 0.65 -6.19 -11.69
C PRO A 320 0.45 -4.92 -10.85
N PRO A 321 -0.23 -5.00 -9.69
CA PRO A 321 -0.42 -3.84 -8.83
C PRO A 321 0.91 -3.37 -8.23
N HIS A 322 1.03 -2.06 -8.07
CA HIS A 322 2.20 -1.44 -7.43
C HIS A 322 2.12 -1.57 -5.91
N PHE A 323 0.90 -1.50 -5.37
CA PHE A 323 0.65 -1.68 -3.95
C PHE A 323 -0.51 -2.64 -3.73
N ARG A 324 -0.35 -3.48 -2.71
CA ARG A 324 -1.40 -4.34 -2.15
C ARG A 324 -1.70 -3.82 -0.76
N ILE A 325 -2.96 -3.52 -0.49
CA ILE A 325 -3.36 -2.81 0.72
C ILE A 325 -4.32 -3.67 1.52
N ALA A 326 -3.93 -3.98 2.76
CA ALA A 326 -4.81 -4.45 3.82
C ALA A 326 -5.33 -3.25 4.62
N VAL A 327 -6.53 -3.35 5.20
CA VAL A 327 -7.15 -2.26 5.96
C VAL A 327 -7.41 -2.71 7.39
N ALA A 328 -6.82 -2.00 8.35
CA ALA A 328 -6.97 -2.27 9.78
C ALA A 328 -7.50 -1.02 10.48
N ASP A 329 -8.56 -1.17 11.27
CA ASP A 329 -9.18 -0.10 12.05
C ASP A 329 -8.68 -0.15 13.50
N THR A 330 -8.15 0.96 14.02
CA THR A 330 -7.59 1.01 15.38
C THR A 330 -8.62 0.74 16.47
N SER A 331 -9.92 0.90 16.19
CA SER A 331 -10.95 0.65 17.19
C SER A 331 -11.19 -0.84 17.45
N ASN A 332 -10.94 -1.68 16.45
CA ASN A 332 -11.30 -3.11 16.45
C ASN A 332 -10.11 -4.03 16.15
N SER A 333 -8.91 -3.47 15.95
CA SER A 333 -7.71 -4.23 15.66
C SER A 333 -6.53 -3.75 16.49
N GLU A 334 -5.69 -4.70 16.88
CA GLU A 334 -4.47 -4.46 17.63
C GLU A 334 -3.25 -4.61 16.70
N VAL A 335 -2.05 -4.59 17.28
CA VAL A 335 -0.82 -4.88 16.54
C VAL A 335 -0.89 -6.31 15.98
N PRO A 336 -0.61 -6.54 14.69
CA PRO A 336 -0.69 -7.87 14.09
C PRO A 336 0.27 -8.85 14.76
N THR A 337 -0.19 -10.08 14.98
CA THR A 337 0.69 -11.16 15.42
C THR A 337 1.65 -11.58 14.29
N LEU A 338 2.73 -12.29 14.65
CA LEU A 338 3.67 -12.81 13.67
C LEU A 338 2.96 -13.72 12.66
N GLU A 339 2.10 -14.64 13.12
CA GLU A 339 1.35 -15.58 12.27
C GLU A 339 0.41 -14.85 11.29
N GLN A 340 -0.28 -13.81 11.74
CA GLN A 340 -1.14 -12.99 10.88
C GLN A 340 -0.36 -12.25 9.81
N MET A 341 0.82 -11.72 10.16
CA MET A 341 1.69 -11.01 9.23
C MET A 341 2.35 -11.97 8.23
N GLU A 342 2.76 -13.15 8.69
CA GLU A 342 3.28 -14.23 7.83
C GLU A 342 2.22 -14.65 6.81
N ALA A 343 0.98 -14.96 7.25
CA ALA A 343 -0.12 -15.29 6.35
C ALA A 343 -0.43 -14.18 5.33
N LEU A 344 -0.41 -12.90 5.76
CA LEU A 344 -0.62 -11.75 4.88
C LEU A 344 0.50 -11.59 3.84
N LEU A 345 1.76 -11.70 4.25
CA LEU A 345 2.90 -11.61 3.33
C LEU A 345 2.90 -12.80 2.37
N GLU A 346 2.63 -14.00 2.86
CA GLU A 346 2.59 -15.22 2.07
C GLU A 346 1.47 -15.23 1.01
N SER A 347 0.41 -14.45 1.21
CA SER A 347 -0.65 -14.28 0.21
C SER A 347 -0.30 -13.31 -0.93
N THR A 348 0.79 -12.55 -0.77
CA THR A 348 1.34 -11.68 -1.84
C THR A 348 2.37 -12.43 -2.69
N PRO A 349 2.47 -12.15 -4.00
CA PRO A 349 3.45 -12.80 -4.86
C PRO A 349 4.87 -12.40 -4.48
N LEU A 350 5.81 -13.31 -4.75
CA LEU A 350 7.24 -13.06 -4.59
C LEU A 350 7.72 -11.98 -5.56
N ASP A 351 8.35 -10.95 -5.04
CA ASP A 351 8.92 -9.79 -5.73
C ASP A 351 10.33 -9.52 -5.19
N PRO A 352 11.34 -10.33 -5.60
CA PRO A 352 12.71 -10.16 -5.15
C PRO A 352 13.30 -8.86 -5.71
N PRO A 353 14.28 -8.24 -5.02
CA PRO A 353 14.92 -7.02 -5.50
C PRO A 353 15.57 -7.26 -6.87
N GLY A 354 15.17 -6.47 -7.87
CA GLY A 354 15.63 -6.62 -9.26
C GLY A 354 17.12 -6.32 -9.48
N GLU A 355 17.58 -6.51 -10.72
CA GLU A 355 19.01 -6.37 -11.09
C GLU A 355 19.60 -4.99 -10.76
N GLY A 356 18.80 -3.93 -10.86
CA GLY A 356 19.22 -2.57 -10.51
C GLY A 356 19.53 -2.37 -9.03
N LEU A 357 19.12 -3.27 -8.15
CA LEU A 357 19.42 -3.24 -6.71
C LEU A 357 20.60 -4.14 -6.33
N GLN A 358 21.29 -4.74 -7.30
CA GLN A 358 22.49 -5.54 -7.05
C GLN A 358 23.70 -4.68 -6.66
N GLY A 359 24.65 -5.29 -5.96
CA GLY A 359 25.93 -4.69 -5.58
C GLY A 359 26.07 -4.33 -4.10
N PRO A 360 27.31 -4.11 -3.61
CA PRO A 360 27.62 -4.01 -2.19
C PRO A 360 27.04 -2.75 -1.50
N GLY A 361 26.79 -1.67 -2.23
CA GLY A 361 26.27 -0.40 -1.69
C GLY A 361 24.74 -0.33 -1.54
N ARG A 362 23.99 -1.29 -2.11
CA ARG A 362 22.52 -1.27 -2.15
C ARG A 362 21.86 -2.20 -1.12
N LEU A 363 22.63 -2.65 -0.13
CA LEU A 363 22.18 -3.55 0.93
C LEU A 363 20.90 -3.05 1.62
N TYR A 364 20.93 -1.85 2.19
CA TYR A 364 19.78 -1.30 2.92
C TYR A 364 18.54 -1.16 2.03
N GLN A 365 18.75 -0.84 0.74
CA GLN A 365 17.65 -0.74 -0.22
C GLN A 365 17.03 -2.11 -0.52
N ARG A 366 17.83 -3.17 -0.66
CA ARG A 366 17.32 -4.54 -0.82
C ARG A 366 16.57 -5.04 0.41
N ILE A 367 17.10 -4.79 1.61
CA ILE A 367 16.43 -5.13 2.86
C ILE A 367 15.10 -4.39 2.99
N LYS A 368 15.08 -3.07 2.72
CA LYS A 368 13.85 -2.25 2.76
C LYS A 368 12.85 -2.67 1.67
N HIS A 369 13.33 -3.16 0.52
CA HIS A 369 12.47 -3.68 -0.54
C HIS A 369 11.75 -4.94 -0.08
N GLY A 370 12.50 -5.88 0.51
CA GLY A 370 12.03 -7.22 0.84
C GLY A 370 11.88 -8.09 -0.41
N HIS A 371 11.46 -9.34 -0.20
CA HIS A 371 11.07 -10.30 -1.24
C HIS A 371 9.57 -10.43 -1.38
N ARG A 372 8.81 -10.03 -0.36
CA ARG A 372 7.37 -9.81 -0.41
C ARG A 372 7.09 -8.50 0.30
N ASN A 373 6.04 -7.81 -0.13
CA ASN A 373 5.69 -6.52 0.45
C ASN A 373 4.18 -6.31 0.44
N VAL A 374 3.70 -5.63 1.47
CA VAL A 374 2.30 -5.26 1.64
C VAL A 374 2.23 -3.93 2.38
N LEU A 375 1.22 -3.13 2.06
CA LEU A 375 0.87 -1.95 2.84
C LEU A 375 -0.32 -2.27 3.73
N VAL A 376 -0.23 -1.90 5.00
CA VAL A 376 -1.38 -1.90 5.91
C VAL A 376 -1.82 -0.46 6.08
N ALA A 377 -3.04 -0.16 5.65
CA ALA A 377 -3.70 1.10 5.92
C ALA A 377 -4.33 1.04 7.30
N VAL A 378 -3.75 1.76 8.26
CA VAL A 378 -4.23 1.91 9.63
C VAL A 378 -5.18 3.10 9.66
N VAL A 379 -6.43 2.83 9.97
CA VAL A 379 -7.49 3.82 10.04
C VAL A 379 -7.77 4.14 11.51
N ASP A 380 -7.62 5.41 11.89
CA ASP A 380 -7.93 5.89 13.24
C ASP A 380 -8.95 7.03 13.15
N ARG A 381 -10.21 6.71 13.43
CA ARG A 381 -11.33 7.67 13.43
C ARG A 381 -11.38 8.57 12.18
N GLY A 382 -11.07 8.02 11.02
CA GLY A 382 -11.08 8.72 9.73
C GLY A 382 -9.73 9.25 9.26
N LEU A 383 -8.68 9.19 10.08
CA LEU A 383 -7.30 9.39 9.64
C LEU A 383 -6.77 8.08 9.04
N VAL A 384 -6.16 8.16 7.87
CA VAL A 384 -5.62 6.99 7.17
C VAL A 384 -4.10 7.10 7.10
N ASN A 385 -3.40 6.21 7.78
CA ASN A 385 -1.95 6.09 7.75
C ASN A 385 -1.53 4.79 7.07
N PHE A 386 -0.44 4.80 6.30
CA PHE A 386 0.05 3.61 5.59
C PHE A 386 1.36 3.12 6.20
N MET A 387 1.40 1.86 6.60
CA MET A 387 2.61 1.19 7.08
C MET A 387 3.04 0.12 6.09
N ARG A 388 4.33 0.07 5.76
CA ARG A 388 4.89 -0.95 4.87
C ARG A 388 5.47 -2.10 5.66
N PHE A 389 5.01 -3.30 5.35
CA PHE A 389 5.60 -4.54 5.82
C PHE A 389 6.30 -5.23 4.66
N GLY A 390 7.46 -5.82 4.94
CA GLY A 390 8.27 -6.49 3.94
C GLY A 390 8.95 -7.71 4.51
N GLU A 391 8.92 -8.81 3.76
CA GLU A 391 9.64 -10.03 4.08
C GLU A 391 11.11 -9.86 3.67
N ALA A 392 11.98 -9.53 4.62
CA ALA A 392 13.38 -9.28 4.36
C ALA A 392 14.26 -10.52 4.63
N VAL A 393 15.24 -10.76 3.75
CA VAL A 393 16.15 -11.91 3.84
C VAL A 393 17.51 -11.47 4.39
N PHE A 394 17.52 -11.06 5.66
CA PHE A 394 18.76 -10.64 6.35
C PHE A 394 19.86 -11.70 6.28
N GLY A 395 19.48 -12.97 6.21
CA GLY A 395 20.39 -14.09 6.20
C GLY A 395 21.26 -14.23 4.95
N ASP A 396 20.77 -13.78 3.79
CA ASP A 396 21.48 -13.88 2.52
C ASP A 396 22.39 -12.65 2.27
N GLU A 397 22.19 -11.57 3.04
CA GLU A 397 23.01 -10.37 3.00
C GLU A 397 24.28 -10.51 3.86
N LYS A 398 25.33 -11.10 3.28
CA LYS A 398 26.58 -11.42 3.98
C LYS A 398 27.50 -10.21 4.14
N LEU A 399 27.32 -9.48 5.24
CA LEU A 399 28.17 -8.34 5.60
C LEU A 399 29.67 -8.66 5.70
N TYR A 400 30.03 -9.89 6.08
CA TYR A 400 31.42 -10.26 6.33
C TYR A 400 32.26 -10.39 5.06
N GLU A 401 31.65 -10.68 3.90
CA GLU A 401 32.38 -10.88 2.65
C GLU A 401 33.10 -9.61 2.17
N ARG A 402 32.64 -8.43 2.60
CA ARG A 402 33.27 -7.14 2.26
C ARG A 402 34.65 -6.98 2.92
N PHE A 403 34.87 -7.63 4.05
CA PHE A 403 36.14 -7.57 4.77
C PHE A 403 37.18 -8.56 4.21
N ASP A 404 36.71 -9.62 3.54
CA ASP A 404 37.59 -10.62 2.91
C ASP A 404 38.12 -10.17 1.54
N LYS A 405 37.44 -9.24 0.86
CA LYS A 405 37.79 -8.76 -0.49
C LYS A 405 38.83 -7.64 -0.52
N ARG A 406 39.21 -7.06 0.62
CA ARG A 406 40.23 -6.00 0.69
C ARG A 406 41.63 -6.61 0.68
N GLY A 407 42.09 -7.03 -0.49
CA GLY A 407 43.52 -7.23 -0.74
C GLY A 407 44.22 -5.85 -0.76
N GLY A 408 45.33 -5.61 -0.06
CA GLY A 408 46.12 -6.49 0.78
C GLY A 408 46.99 -5.70 1.74
N GLY A 409 47.46 -6.39 2.79
CA GLY A 409 48.47 -5.92 3.72
C GLY A 409 47.93 -5.73 5.14
N GLY A 410 48.11 -6.73 6.01
CA GLY A 410 48.10 -6.48 7.45
C GLY A 410 47.48 -7.58 8.32
N ARG A 411 48.35 -8.50 8.78
CA ARG A 411 48.32 -9.23 10.05
C ARG A 411 47.03 -9.98 10.42
N GLY A 412 47.12 -11.32 10.36
CA GLY A 412 46.13 -12.22 10.94
C GLY A 412 45.90 -11.95 12.42
N VAL A 413 44.63 -11.94 12.82
CA VAL A 413 44.21 -11.82 14.22
C VAL A 413 44.37 -13.19 14.87
N GLU A 414 45.34 -13.31 15.76
CA GLU A 414 45.52 -14.47 16.63
C GLU A 414 44.54 -14.34 17.81
N MET A 415 43.46 -15.14 17.83
CA MET A 415 42.65 -15.29 19.03
C MET A 415 43.43 -16.13 20.04
N LYS A 416 43.98 -15.47 21.06
CA LYS A 416 44.59 -16.14 22.21
C LYS A 416 43.51 -16.72 23.14
N ARG A 417 43.89 -17.87 23.72
CA ARG A 417 43.10 -18.77 24.57
C ARG A 417 42.51 -18.10 25.81
#